data_AF-A0AAX6MR45-F1
#
_entry.id   AF-A0AAX6MR45-F1
#
_cell.length_a   1.000
_cell.length_b   1.000
_cell.length_c   1.000
_cell.angle_alpha   90.00
_cell.angle_beta   90.00
_cell.angle_gamma   90.00
#
_symmetry.space_group_name_H-M   'P 1'
#
loop_
_entity.id
_entity.type
_entity.pdbx_description
1 polymer ?
#
loop_
_entity_poly.entity_id
_entity_poly.type
_entity_poly.pdbx_seq_one_letter_code
_entity_poly.pdbx_strand_id
1 'polypeptide(L)'
;MEENPFYYMRPSHVIAAAVALSVVDILVVGLRFWARKAQKQLLGSDDWLMVPATLVTVGIGISQLYGVSQKALGYRTVIPDGYKGNPFELVTPQLSLKSRASHIRACELSKG
;
A
#
# COMPACT_ATOMS: atom_id res chain seq x y z
N MET A 1 -11.77 17.91 -16.86
CA MET A 1 -11.12 17.53 -15.59
C MET A 1 -10.18 18.66 -15.27
N GLU A 2 -10.55 19.54 -14.35
CA GLU A 2 -9.82 20.79 -14.08
C GLU A 2 -8.56 20.47 -13.27
N GLU A 3 -7.42 20.54 -13.94
CA GLU A 3 -6.08 20.28 -13.40
C GLU A 3 -5.74 21.37 -12.37
N ASN A 4 -5.92 21.08 -11.07
CA ASN A 4 -5.49 21.96 -10.00
C ASN A 4 -3.98 21.79 -9.75
N PRO A 5 -3.14 22.84 -9.93
CA PRO A 5 -1.68 22.73 -9.86
C PRO A 5 -1.13 22.39 -8.47
N PHE A 6 -1.98 22.38 -7.43
CA PHE A 6 -1.59 22.13 -6.04
C PHE A 6 -1.82 20.69 -5.56
N TYR A 7 -2.33 19.77 -6.40
CA TYR A 7 -2.55 18.37 -6.02
C TYR A 7 -1.55 17.43 -6.71
N TYR A 8 -0.48 17.11 -6.00
CA TYR A 8 0.65 16.34 -6.53
C TYR A 8 0.38 14.82 -6.63
N MET A 9 -0.47 14.28 -5.75
CA MET A 9 -0.59 12.83 -5.57
C MET A 9 -1.81 12.24 -6.31
N ARG A 10 -1.61 11.86 -7.58
CA ARG A 10 -2.62 11.13 -8.39
C ARG A 10 -2.56 9.61 -8.15
N PRO A 11 -3.65 8.86 -8.42
CA PRO A 11 -3.64 7.40 -8.29
C PRO A 11 -2.60 6.74 -9.22
N SER A 12 -2.31 7.36 -10.37
CA SER A 12 -1.25 6.91 -11.28
C SER A 12 0.14 6.91 -10.64
N HIS A 13 0.45 7.86 -9.76
CA HIS A 13 1.74 7.91 -9.08
C HIS A 13 1.88 6.78 -8.06
N VAL A 14 0.79 6.42 -7.38
CA VAL A 14 0.79 5.30 -6.42
C VAL A 14 1.01 3.97 -7.16
N ILE A 15 0.32 3.76 -8.28
CA ILE A 15 0.53 2.58 -9.13
C ILE A 15 1.96 2.55 -9.67
N ALA A 16 2.46 3.67 -10.19
CA ALA A 16 3.81 3.77 -10.73
C ALA A 16 4.87 3.44 -9.67
N ALA A 17 4.74 3.99 -8.46
CA ALA A 17 5.65 3.72 -7.35
C ALA A 17 5.59 2.25 -6.91
N ALA A 18 4.38 1.68 -6.75
CA ALA A 18 4.20 0.29 -6.36
C ALA A 18 4.87 -0.66 -7.36
N VAL A 19 4.63 -0.47 -8.66
CA VAL A 19 5.21 -1.33 -9.71
C VAL A 19 6.71 -1.12 -9.81
N ALA A 20 7.18 0.14 -9.87
CA ALA A 20 8.61 0.42 -10.02
C ALA A 20 9.42 -0.14 -8.86
N LEU A 21 8.97 0.05 -7.62
CA LEU A 21 9.68 -0.45 -6.44
C LEU A 21 9.67 -1.98 -6.37
N SER A 22 8.53 -2.63 -6.66
CA SER A 22 8.48 -4.11 -6.70
C SER A 22 9.38 -4.69 -7.80
N VAL A 23 9.43 -4.08 -8.97
CA VAL A 23 10.30 -4.54 -10.07
C VAL A 23 11.78 -4.37 -9.71
N VAL A 24 12.16 -3.21 -9.16
CA VAL A 24 13.54 -2.96 -8.74
C VAL A 24 13.96 -3.93 -7.64
N ASP A 25 13.09 -4.21 -6.67
CA ASP A 25 13.35 -5.17 -5.60
C ASP A 25 13.62 -6.58 -6.16
N ILE A 26 12.76 -7.08 -7.06
CA ILE A 26 12.95 -8.39 -7.72
C ILE A 26 14.26 -8.42 -8.50
N LEU A 27 14.58 -7.37 -9.25
CA LEU A 27 15.81 -7.29 -10.04
C LEU A 27 17.06 -7.28 -9.15
N VAL A 28 17.06 -6.50 -8.07
CA VAL A 28 18.19 -6.42 -7.14
C VAL A 28 18.42 -7.74 -6.43
N VAL A 29 17.35 -8.40 -5.98
CA VAL A 29 17.45 -9.73 -5.35
C VAL A 29 17.93 -10.77 -6.36
N GLY A 30 17.38 -10.78 -7.58
CA GLY A 30 17.86 -11.66 -8.66
C GLY A 30 19.33 -11.44 -8.99
N LEU A 31 19.75 -10.18 -9.09
CA LEU A 31 21.15 -9.81 -9.33
C LEU A 31 22.05 -10.25 -8.17
N ARG A 32 21.58 -10.17 -6.91
CA ARG A 32 22.32 -10.66 -5.75
C ARG A 32 22.55 -12.17 -5.83
N PHE A 33 21.52 -12.96 -6.16
CA PHE A 33 21.67 -14.40 -6.36
C PHE A 33 22.62 -14.72 -7.52
N TRP A 34 22.55 -13.96 -8.62
CA TRP A 34 23.44 -14.13 -9.75
C TRP A 34 24.90 -13.78 -9.41
N ALA A 35 25.13 -12.67 -8.73
CA ALA A 35 26.46 -12.24 -8.28
C ALA A 35 27.08 -13.27 -7.32
N ARG A 36 26.30 -13.81 -6.38
CA ARG A 36 26.77 -14.88 -5.47
C ARG A 36 27.09 -16.17 -6.21
N LYS A 37 26.28 -16.56 -7.20
CA LYS A 37 26.56 -17.69 -8.09
C LYS A 37 27.85 -17.49 -8.88
N ALA A 38 28.06 -16.28 -9.42
CA ALA A 38 29.27 -15.91 -10.14
C ALA A 38 30.52 -15.92 -9.24
N GLN A 39 30.37 -15.51 -7.98
CA GLN A 39 31.42 -15.54 -6.95
C GLN A 39 31.63 -16.92 -6.31
N LYS A 40 30.86 -17.96 -6.70
CA LYS A 40 30.88 -19.31 -6.12
C LYS A 40 30.75 -19.33 -4.58
N GLN A 41 30.06 -18.34 -4.02
CA GLN A 41 29.81 -18.26 -2.59
C GLN A 41 28.67 -19.21 -2.20
N LEU A 42 28.79 -19.86 -1.03
CA LEU A 42 27.72 -20.68 -0.47
C LEU A 42 26.53 -19.79 -0.10
N LEU A 43 25.32 -20.28 -0.38
CA LEU A 43 24.07 -19.63 0.02
C LEU A 43 24.06 -19.53 1.55
N GLY A 44 24.20 -18.30 2.06
CA GLY A 44 24.23 -18.03 3.48
C GLY A 44 22.83 -17.84 4.05
N SER A 45 22.72 -17.81 5.38
CA SER A 45 21.45 -17.49 6.09
C SER A 45 20.81 -16.18 5.63
N ASP A 46 21.64 -15.24 5.18
CA ASP A 46 21.24 -13.94 4.64
C ASP A 46 20.45 -14.04 3.32
N ASP A 47 20.75 -15.03 2.46
CA ASP A 47 20.00 -15.25 1.21
C ASP A 47 18.62 -15.84 1.47
N TRP A 48 18.47 -16.56 2.59
CA TRP A 48 17.18 -17.12 3.03
C TRP A 48 16.25 -16.04 3.59
N LEU A 49 16.77 -14.91 4.06
CA LEU A 49 15.99 -13.74 4.49
C LEU A 49 15.58 -12.85 3.32
N MET A 50 16.34 -12.85 2.22
CA MET A 50 16.02 -12.08 1.02
C MET A 50 14.75 -12.56 0.30
N VAL A 51 14.51 -13.88 0.27
CA VAL A 51 13.32 -14.47 -0.37
C VAL A 51 11.99 -14.07 0.31
N PRO A 52 11.82 -14.20 1.64
CA PRO A 52 10.60 -13.73 2.29
C PRO A 52 10.48 -12.21 2.26
N ALA A 53 11.59 -11.46 2.31
CA ALA A 53 11.57 -10.00 2.18
C ALA A 53 10.96 -9.57 0.84
N THR A 54 11.44 -10.14 -0.27
CA THR A 54 10.89 -9.90 -1.61
C THR A 54 9.42 -10.27 -1.72
N LEU A 55 9.01 -11.41 -1.15
CA LEU A 55 7.62 -11.82 -1.14
C LEU A 55 6.72 -10.80 -0.43
N VAL A 56 7.16 -10.28 0.72
CA VAL A 56 6.41 -9.24 1.45
C VAL A 56 6.36 -7.94 0.65
N THR A 57 7.46 -7.52 0.02
CA THR A 57 7.49 -6.32 -0.84
C THR A 57 6.50 -6.41 -2.00
N VAL A 58 6.41 -7.57 -2.65
CA VAL A 58 5.42 -7.82 -3.71
C VAL A 58 4.00 -7.77 -3.13
N GLY A 59 3.77 -8.35 -1.95
CA GLY A 59 2.50 -8.26 -1.24
C GLY A 59 2.08 -6.81 -0.94
N ILE A 60 3.03 -5.97 -0.50
CA ILE A 60 2.80 -4.54 -0.30
C ILE A 60 2.42 -3.88 -1.63
N GLY A 61 3.12 -4.17 -2.73
CA GLY A 61 2.77 -3.69 -4.07
C GLY A 61 1.33 -4.04 -4.47
N ILE A 62 0.93 -5.31 -4.30
CA ILE A 62 -0.44 -5.78 -4.58
C ILE A 62 -1.46 -5.04 -3.70
N SER A 63 -1.19 -4.87 -2.40
CA SER A 63 -2.10 -4.16 -1.51
C SER A 63 -2.30 -2.70 -1.91
N GLN A 64 -1.26 -2.03 -2.42
CA GLN A 64 -1.36 -0.68 -2.95
C GLN A 64 -2.23 -0.62 -4.20
N LEU A 65 -2.04 -1.55 -5.15
CA LEU A 65 -2.89 -1.65 -6.35
C LEU A 65 -4.36 -1.87 -5.99
N TYR A 66 -4.63 -2.77 -5.03
CA TYR A 66 -5.98 -2.99 -4.52
C TYR A 66 -6.56 -1.73 -3.85
N GLY A 67 -5.77 -1.02 -3.03
CA GLY A 67 -6.19 0.22 -2.40
C GLY A 67 -6.51 1.33 -3.41
N VAL A 68 -5.79 1.40 -4.53
CA VAL A 68 -6.12 2.31 -5.63
C VAL A 68 -7.41 1.88 -6.34
N SER A 69 -7.62 0.58 -6.58
CA SER A 69 -8.88 0.07 -7.17
C SER A 69 -10.11 0.47 -6.32
N GLN A 70 -9.99 0.37 -5.00
CA GLN A 70 -11.06 0.72 -4.05
C GLN A 70 -11.21 2.23 -3.82
N LYS A 71 -10.48 3.08 -4.57
CA LYS A 71 -10.40 4.53 -4.40
C LYS A 71 -9.98 4.96 -2.98
N ALA A 72 -9.33 4.08 -2.24
CA ALA A 72 -8.86 4.33 -0.88
C ALA A 72 -7.48 5.01 -0.85
N LEU A 73 -6.68 4.86 -1.91
CA LEU A 73 -5.33 5.42 -2.02
C LEU A 73 -5.16 6.29 -3.27
N GLY A 74 -4.53 7.45 -3.12
CA GLY A 74 -4.16 8.34 -4.23
C GLY A 74 -5.32 9.15 -4.83
N TYR A 75 -6.54 9.05 -4.30
CA TYR A 75 -7.67 9.88 -4.71
C TYR A 75 -7.89 11.04 -3.73
N ARG A 76 -8.36 12.17 -4.27
CA ARG A 76 -8.72 13.33 -3.46
C ARG A 76 -9.94 12.99 -2.59
N THR A 77 -9.81 13.22 -1.29
CA THR A 77 -10.96 13.25 -0.39
C THR A 77 -11.79 14.49 -0.73
N VAL A 78 -13.01 14.29 -1.22
CA VAL A 78 -13.98 15.37 -1.47
C VAL A 78 -14.73 15.68 -0.19
N ILE A 79 -14.68 16.94 0.23
CA ILE A 79 -15.47 17.47 1.35
C ILE A 79 -16.81 17.92 0.77
N PRO A 80 -17.96 17.46 1.30
CA PRO A 80 -19.26 17.89 0.80
C PRO A 80 -19.48 19.39 1.00
N ASP A 81 -20.07 20.04 -0.01
CA ASP A 81 -20.32 21.49 0.00
C ASP A 81 -21.25 21.87 1.16
N GLY A 82 -20.83 22.85 1.97
CA GLY A 82 -21.57 23.29 3.16
C GLY A 82 -21.10 22.69 4.49
N TYR A 83 -20.09 21.82 4.50
CA TYR A 83 -19.49 21.32 5.73
C TYR A 83 -18.68 22.43 6.45
N LYS A 84 -19.20 22.90 7.60
CA LYS A 84 -18.58 23.94 8.44
C LYS A 84 -17.77 23.39 9.62
N GLY A 85 -17.65 22.07 9.73
CA GLY A 85 -16.93 21.38 10.81
C GLY A 85 -15.43 21.28 10.56
N ASN A 86 -14.74 20.70 11.54
CA ASN A 86 -13.35 20.30 11.46
C ASN A 86 -13.13 19.33 10.27
N PRO A 87 -12.26 19.61 9.29
CA PRO A 87 -12.01 18.71 8.15
C PRO A 87 -11.49 17.31 8.54
N PHE A 88 -10.88 17.16 9.70
CA PHE A 88 -10.42 15.90 10.27
C PHE A 88 -11.55 15.07 10.92
N GLU A 89 -12.73 15.65 11.16
CA GLU A 89 -13.93 14.93 11.65
C GLU A 89 -14.79 14.36 10.51
N LEU A 90 -14.39 14.56 9.25
CA LEU A 90 -15.08 14.01 8.10
C LEU A 90 -14.96 12.49 8.06
N VAL A 91 -16.04 11.82 8.47
CA VAL A 91 -16.21 10.37 8.31
C VAL A 91 -16.43 10.08 6.82
N THR A 92 -15.34 9.81 6.11
CA THR A 92 -15.43 9.28 4.74
C THR A 92 -16.11 7.90 4.75
N PRO A 93 -16.76 7.46 3.66
CA PRO A 93 -17.36 6.12 3.58
C PRO A 93 -16.38 4.98 3.91
N GLN A 94 -15.09 5.21 3.64
CA GLN A 94 -14.00 4.29 3.99
C GLN A 94 -13.77 4.20 5.51
N LEU A 95 -13.85 5.34 6.22
CA LEU A 95 -13.82 5.35 7.68
C LEU A 95 -15.11 4.78 8.28
N SER A 96 -16.28 5.02 7.68
CA SER A 96 -17.54 4.49 8.22
C SER A 96 -17.62 2.96 8.10
N LEU A 97 -17.10 2.38 7.01
CA LEU A 97 -16.97 0.92 6.85
C LEU A 97 -16.00 0.31 7.87
N LYS A 98 -14.81 0.91 8.07
CA LYS A 98 -13.87 0.45 9.10
C LYS A 98 -14.41 0.64 10.51
N SER A 99 -15.06 1.76 10.81
CA SER A 99 -15.71 2.04 12.09
C SER A 99 -16.79 1.02 12.40
N ARG A 100 -17.66 0.71 11.43
CA ARG A 100 -18.70 -0.31 11.56
C ARG A 100 -18.12 -1.70 11.77
N ALA A 101 -17.06 -2.07 11.05
CA ALA A 101 -16.37 -3.34 11.25
C ALA A 101 -15.75 -3.45 12.65
N SER A 102 -15.12 -2.38 13.16
CA SER A 102 -14.58 -2.35 14.52
C SER A 102 -15.68 -2.43 15.58
N HIS A 103 -16.82 -1.76 15.38
CA HIS A 103 -17.97 -1.83 16.29
C HIS A 103 -18.57 -3.24 16.37
N ILE A 104 -18.71 -3.92 15.24
CA ILE A 104 -19.22 -5.30 15.19
C ILE A 104 -18.24 -6.24 15.91
N ARG A 105 -16.94 -6.10 15.65
CA ARG A 105 -15.89 -6.92 16.28
C ARG A 105 -15.81 -6.71 17.79
N ALA A 106 -15.99 -5.47 18.26
CA ALA A 106 -16.06 -5.15 19.68
C ALA A 106 -17.32 -5.75 20.35
N CYS A 107 -18.44 -5.80 19.61
CA CYS A 107 -19.68 -6.39 20.10
C CYS A 107 -19.61 -7.93 20.15
N GLU A 108 -18.88 -8.57 19.24
CA GLU A 108 -18.60 -10.02 19.29
C GLU A 108 -17.68 -10.39 20.45
N LEU A 109 -16.61 -9.62 20.69
CA LEU A 109 -15.70 -9.85 21.81
C LEU A 109 -16.35 -9.63 23.18
N SER A 110 -17.41 -8.83 23.26
CA SER A 110 -18.18 -8.61 24.51
C SER A 110 -19.18 -9.73 24.81
N LYS A 111 -19.41 -10.66 23.88
CA LYS A 111 -20.40 -11.76 24.02
C LYS A 111 -19.75 -13.12 24.29
N GLY A 112 -18.42 -13.23 24.28
CA GLY A 112 -17.67 -14.40 24.73
C GLY A 112 -17.07 -14.16 26.10
#